data_AF-A0A422P385-F1
#
_entry.id   AF-A0A422P385-F1
#
_cell.length_a   1.000
_cell.length_b   1.000
_cell.length_c   1.000
_cell.angle_alpha   90.00
_cell.angle_beta   90.00
_cell.angle_gamma   90.00
#
_symmetry.space_group_name_H-M   'P 1'
#
loop_
_entity.id
_entity.type
_entity.pdbx_description
1 polymer ?
#
loop_
_entity_poly.entity_id
_entity_poly.type
_entity_poly.pdbx_seq_one_letter_code
_entity_poly.pdbx_strand_id
1 'polypeptide(L)'
;MTSISQCSACGNSKLLAHCPTCDSSTHHYTPQLQQVFNRPERSTAAWLEYGRSPAQSVTYTTPQDDAQKLAVTMGELEDLYRANQKRHNSPKAVTALHSEHSAVITDRNNFMRERDLLAQKAADLHQQLAADRNNSMQSVSRVNCLEEDDAPASRINDQHTLTALQQKVTSLQRQNSAVEEVFKEFQGRAIASQRQERLLQQECRRVTTESEHVKNANHKLQQQLLELMQLLEVARKEKAIAEANTKTTEEALKQAQKETEDALRQMVTHYHEKNYYKTLSRKLESNLQEMDLAHLDIKKKLQEVDNHKAHQETHNTKLHPERQIVEEIKNIAVENEQLRKQRDDAAAENEQLRKQRDDTAAENEQLRKQRDDTAAENEQLRKQRDDAAAENEQLRKQRDDAAAENEQLRKQRDNAAAGTSSSESSGTIRLRRTSSSESSGTTRLRRTS
;
A
#
# COMPACT_ATOMS: atom_id res chain seq x y z
N MET A 1 -3.13 -18.81 -28.25
CA MET A 1 -4.38 -18.54 -27.51
C MET A 1 -5.43 -19.52 -28.00
N THR A 2 -5.72 -20.56 -27.22
CA THR A 2 -6.79 -21.52 -27.51
C THR A 2 -8.12 -20.88 -27.14
N SER A 3 -8.92 -20.51 -28.15
CA SER A 3 -10.20 -19.83 -27.98
C SER A 3 -11.23 -20.80 -27.40
N ILE A 4 -11.73 -20.51 -26.20
CA ILE A 4 -12.79 -21.29 -25.55
C ILE A 4 -14.14 -20.78 -26.08
N SER A 5 -14.92 -21.65 -26.72
CA SER A 5 -16.29 -21.35 -27.18
C SER A 5 -17.34 -21.87 -26.20
N GLN A 6 -18.35 -21.05 -25.90
CA GLN A 6 -19.50 -21.43 -25.08
C GLN A 6 -20.71 -21.78 -25.97
N CYS A 7 -21.36 -22.89 -25.65
CA CYS A 7 -22.62 -23.27 -26.30
C CYS A 7 -23.76 -22.36 -25.80
N SER A 8 -24.46 -21.67 -26.70
CA SER A 8 -25.57 -20.76 -26.36
C SER A 8 -26.79 -21.47 -25.77
N ALA A 9 -26.97 -22.77 -26.04
CA ALA A 9 -28.11 -23.53 -25.55
C ALA A 9 -27.93 -24.05 -24.11
N CYS A 10 -26.71 -24.40 -23.69
CA CYS A 10 -26.46 -25.03 -22.39
C CYS A 10 -25.32 -24.42 -21.57
N GLY A 11 -24.66 -23.37 -22.07
CA GLY A 11 -23.64 -22.61 -21.34
C GLY A 11 -22.28 -23.31 -21.15
N ASN A 12 -22.11 -24.53 -21.68
CA ASN A 12 -20.89 -25.30 -21.48
C ASN A 12 -19.75 -24.82 -22.40
N SER A 13 -18.58 -24.57 -21.80
CA SER A 13 -17.37 -24.07 -22.47
C SER A 13 -16.53 -25.23 -23.01
N LYS A 14 -16.42 -25.39 -24.34
CA LYS A 14 -15.63 -26.48 -24.97
C LYS A 14 -14.98 -26.05 -26.29
N LEU A 15 -13.95 -26.79 -26.71
CA LEU A 15 -13.12 -26.55 -27.91
C LEU A 15 -13.66 -27.23 -29.19
N LEU A 16 -14.85 -27.82 -29.16
CA LEU A 16 -15.42 -28.60 -30.26
C LEU A 16 -16.49 -27.79 -31.01
N ALA A 17 -16.59 -28.00 -32.33
CA ALA A 17 -17.52 -27.26 -33.20
C ALA A 17 -19.02 -27.58 -32.94
N HIS A 18 -19.32 -28.74 -32.36
CA HIS A 18 -20.68 -29.19 -32.02
C HIS A 18 -20.74 -29.69 -30.57
N CYS A 19 -21.83 -29.37 -29.86
CA CYS A 19 -22.02 -29.79 -28.47
C CYS A 19 -22.60 -31.22 -28.41
N PRO A 20 -21.89 -32.22 -27.87
CA PRO A 20 -22.35 -33.61 -27.84
C PRO A 20 -23.57 -33.84 -26.92
N THR A 21 -23.95 -32.83 -26.13
CA THR A 21 -25.08 -32.90 -25.20
C THR A 21 -26.39 -32.43 -25.84
N CYS A 22 -26.34 -31.65 -26.91
CA CYS A 22 -27.55 -31.06 -27.53
C CYS A 22 -27.45 -30.83 -29.05
N ASP A 23 -26.41 -31.36 -29.71
CA ASP A 23 -26.16 -31.32 -31.16
C ASP A 23 -26.24 -29.94 -31.85
N SER A 24 -26.16 -28.87 -31.07
CA SER A 24 -26.25 -27.49 -31.59
C SER A 24 -24.88 -26.94 -31.98
N SER A 25 -24.86 -26.12 -33.04
CA SER A 25 -23.65 -25.46 -33.56
C SER A 25 -23.14 -24.37 -32.62
N THR A 26 -21.81 -24.30 -32.44
CA THR A 26 -21.16 -23.40 -31.48
C THR A 26 -20.65 -22.14 -32.20
N HIS A 27 -21.16 -20.95 -31.85
CA HIS A 27 -20.72 -19.68 -32.45
C HIS A 27 -19.55 -19.06 -31.69
N HIS A 28 -18.54 -18.58 -32.41
CA HIS A 28 -17.40 -17.87 -31.84
C HIS A 28 -17.81 -16.49 -31.32
N TYR A 29 -17.63 -16.26 -30.03
CA TYR A 29 -17.90 -14.98 -29.38
C TYR A 29 -16.62 -14.15 -29.33
N THR A 30 -16.58 -13.02 -30.05
CA THR A 30 -15.55 -11.98 -29.88
C THR A 30 -16.19 -10.78 -29.17
N PRO A 31 -15.69 -10.35 -27.99
CA PRO A 31 -16.32 -9.26 -27.25
C PRO A 31 -15.91 -7.90 -27.84
N GLN A 32 -16.87 -7.15 -28.40
CA GLN A 32 -16.74 -5.72 -28.66
C GLN A 32 -17.07 -4.95 -27.37
N LEU A 33 -16.12 -4.16 -26.87
CA LEU A 33 -16.31 -3.22 -25.78
C LEU A 33 -17.12 -2.00 -26.26
N GLN A 34 -18.40 -1.92 -25.91
CA GLN A 34 -19.18 -0.69 -26.00
C GLN A 34 -18.93 0.19 -24.77
N GLN A 35 -18.26 1.32 -24.96
CA GLN A 35 -18.17 2.40 -23.96
C GLN A 35 -19.47 3.19 -23.92
N VAL A 36 -20.15 3.18 -22.78
CA VAL A 36 -21.28 4.06 -22.47
C VAL A 36 -20.73 5.38 -21.93
N PHE A 37 -20.80 6.45 -22.73
CA PHE A 37 -20.54 7.82 -22.28
C PHE A 37 -21.86 8.49 -21.88
N ASN A 38 -22.01 8.78 -20.58
CA ASN A 38 -23.01 9.74 -20.10
C ASN A 38 -22.44 11.16 -20.25
N ARG A 39 -23.18 12.04 -20.93
CA ARG A 39 -22.88 13.47 -21.09
C ARG A 39 -24.02 14.30 -20.49
N PRO A 40 -23.76 15.36 -19.71
CA PRO A 40 -24.76 16.37 -19.41
C PRO A 40 -24.69 17.55 -20.41
N GLU A 41 -25.84 18.16 -20.62
CA GLU A 41 -26.11 19.28 -21.51
C GLU A 41 -25.36 20.58 -21.13
N ARG A 42 -24.92 21.35 -22.13
CA ARG A 42 -25.13 22.81 -22.12
C ARG A 42 -24.99 23.46 -23.51
N SER A 43 -26.02 24.27 -23.77
CA SER A 43 -26.32 25.21 -24.84
C SER A 43 -25.16 26.04 -25.43
N THR A 44 -25.06 25.98 -26.75
CA THR A 44 -24.93 27.08 -27.73
C THR A 44 -24.23 28.39 -27.32
N ALA A 45 -23.03 28.61 -27.85
CA ALA A 45 -22.54 29.93 -28.26
C ALA A 45 -21.99 29.78 -29.68
N ALA A 46 -22.37 30.71 -30.56
CA ALA A 46 -22.16 30.61 -31.98
C ALA A 46 -21.30 31.78 -32.49
N TRP A 47 -20.43 31.41 -33.45
CA TRP A 47 -19.88 32.18 -34.56
C TRP A 47 -18.58 32.98 -34.44
N LEU A 48 -17.81 32.77 -35.53
CA LEU A 48 -16.74 33.56 -36.19
C LEU A 48 -15.29 33.24 -35.80
N GLU A 49 -14.32 33.07 -36.72
CA GLU A 49 -14.26 32.87 -38.17
C GLU A 49 -12.76 32.71 -38.54
N TYR A 50 -12.49 32.14 -39.71
CA TYR A 50 -11.24 32.18 -40.50
C TYR A 50 -9.98 31.38 -40.10
N GLY A 51 -9.49 30.60 -41.08
CA GLY A 51 -8.09 30.19 -41.18
C GLY A 51 -7.87 28.82 -41.85
N ARG A 52 -7.95 28.76 -43.17
CA ARG A 52 -7.74 27.53 -43.98
C ARG A 52 -6.32 27.54 -44.59
N SER A 53 -5.52 26.48 -44.36
CA SER A 53 -4.53 25.83 -45.26
C SER A 53 -3.39 25.13 -44.46
N PRO A 54 -2.63 24.18 -45.05
CA PRO A 54 -3.08 22.97 -45.73
C PRO A 54 -2.44 21.70 -45.13
N ALA A 55 -2.88 20.55 -45.62
CA ALA A 55 -2.53 19.19 -45.23
C ALA A 55 -1.05 18.94 -44.86
N GLN A 56 -0.83 18.45 -43.65
CA GLN A 56 0.33 17.62 -43.30
C GLN A 56 -0.16 16.20 -43.00
N SER A 57 0.49 15.23 -43.62
CA SER A 57 0.29 13.79 -43.43
C SER A 57 0.51 13.41 -41.97
N VAL A 58 -0.59 13.11 -41.26
CA VAL A 58 -0.54 12.52 -39.93
C VAL A 58 -0.24 11.03 -40.12
N THR A 59 0.98 10.63 -39.80
CA THR A 59 1.29 9.24 -39.49
C THR A 59 0.56 8.89 -38.20
N TYR A 60 -0.41 7.98 -38.28
CA TYR A 60 -1.07 7.39 -37.12
C TYR A 60 -0.05 6.56 -36.34
N THR A 61 0.59 7.18 -35.35
CA THR A 61 1.23 6.44 -34.26
C THR A 61 0.15 5.92 -33.34
N THR A 62 0.21 4.63 -33.07
CA THR A 62 -0.71 3.91 -32.19
C THR A 62 -0.70 4.49 -30.76
N PRO A 63 -1.82 4.45 -30.01
CA PRO A 63 -1.96 5.03 -28.65
C PRO A 63 -1.00 4.50 -27.57
N GLN A 64 -0.13 3.54 -27.92
CA GLN A 64 0.75 2.85 -27.00
C GLN A 64 2.07 3.63 -26.74
N ASP A 65 2.48 4.50 -27.67
CA ASP A 65 3.72 5.29 -27.55
C ASP A 65 3.56 6.53 -26.64
N ASP A 66 2.36 7.08 -26.50
CA ASP A 66 2.11 8.23 -25.62
C ASP A 66 1.93 7.81 -24.15
N ALA A 67 1.52 6.56 -23.89
CA ALA A 67 1.44 6.01 -22.54
C ALA A 67 2.83 5.78 -21.91
N GLN A 68 3.86 5.49 -22.72
CA GLN A 68 5.24 5.37 -22.24
C GLN A 68 5.92 6.72 -21.99
N LYS A 69 5.47 7.81 -22.60
CA LYS A 69 6.01 9.17 -22.36
C LYS A 69 5.45 9.84 -21.09
N LEU A 70 4.39 9.31 -20.50
CA LEU A 70 3.77 9.83 -19.27
C LEU A 70 3.96 8.91 -18.05
N ALA A 71 4.64 7.78 -18.22
CA ALA A 71 5.01 6.90 -17.11
C ALA A 71 6.18 7.51 -16.34
N VAL A 72 5.88 8.46 -15.45
CA VAL A 72 6.82 8.96 -14.45
C VAL A 72 7.31 7.74 -13.66
N THR A 73 8.61 7.47 -13.75
CA THR A 73 9.23 6.34 -13.07
C THR A 73 9.14 6.56 -11.55
N MET A 74 9.07 5.49 -10.78
CA MET A 74 9.07 5.58 -9.31
C MET A 74 10.24 6.42 -8.76
N GLY A 75 11.39 6.41 -9.45
CA GLY A 75 12.54 7.26 -9.10
C GLY A 75 12.26 8.75 -9.30
N GLU A 76 11.63 9.16 -10.40
CA GLU A 76 11.24 10.55 -10.65
C GLU A 76 10.19 11.05 -9.64
N LEU A 77 9.28 10.17 -9.20
CA LEU A 77 8.30 10.51 -8.17
C LEU A 77 8.97 10.71 -6.80
N GLU A 78 9.94 9.86 -6.44
CA GLU A 78 10.75 10.01 -5.23
C GLU A 78 11.62 11.29 -5.26
N ASP A 79 12.18 11.63 -6.42
CA ASP A 79 12.98 12.84 -6.59
C ASP A 79 12.12 14.10 -6.50
N LEU A 80 10.93 14.10 -7.08
CA LEU A 80 9.95 15.17 -6.92
C LEU A 80 9.49 15.31 -5.46
N TYR A 81 9.27 14.19 -4.76
CA TYR A 81 8.92 14.19 -3.33
C TYR A 81 10.06 14.77 -2.48
N ARG A 82 11.31 14.34 -2.69
CA ARG A 82 12.50 14.90 -2.01
C ARG A 82 12.70 16.38 -2.31
N ALA A 83 12.50 16.80 -3.57
CA ALA A 83 12.61 18.20 -3.97
C ALA A 83 11.53 19.06 -3.31
N ASN A 84 10.30 18.55 -3.20
CA ASN A 84 9.20 19.24 -2.53
C ASN A 84 9.40 19.32 -1.01
N GLN A 85 9.90 18.25 -0.39
CA GLN A 85 10.25 18.23 1.03
C GLN A 85 11.39 19.21 1.36
N LYS A 86 12.38 19.37 0.46
CA LYS A 86 13.42 20.41 0.57
C LYS A 86 12.87 21.84 0.44
N ARG A 87 11.80 22.05 -0.33
CA ARG A 87 11.13 23.37 -0.45
C ARG A 87 10.33 23.71 0.81
N HIS A 88 9.59 22.75 1.36
CA HIS A 88 8.80 22.95 2.58
C HIS A 88 9.63 23.03 3.86
N ASN A 89 10.76 22.32 3.92
CA ASN A 89 11.70 22.39 5.06
C ASN A 89 12.82 23.41 4.85
N SER A 90 12.74 24.27 3.83
CA SER A 90 13.70 25.34 3.61
C SER A 90 13.67 26.31 4.80
N PRO A 91 14.74 26.38 5.63
CA PRO A 91 14.79 27.28 6.77
C PRO A 91 14.53 28.73 6.35
N LYS A 92 14.85 29.09 5.10
CA LYS A 92 14.73 30.45 4.55
C LYS A 92 13.30 30.98 4.54
N ALA A 93 12.29 30.15 4.23
CA ALA A 93 10.90 30.60 4.19
C ALA A 93 10.32 30.79 5.60
N VAL A 94 10.66 29.88 6.52
CA VAL A 94 10.26 29.97 7.93
C VAL A 94 10.97 31.13 8.63
N THR A 95 12.26 31.36 8.34
CA THR A 95 13.01 32.50 8.90
C THR A 95 12.52 33.82 8.33
N ALA A 96 12.11 33.88 7.06
CA ALA A 96 11.53 35.08 6.47
C ALA A 96 10.21 35.45 7.16
N LEU A 97 9.29 34.49 7.29
CA LEU A 97 8.02 34.69 8.02
C LEU A 97 8.25 35.05 9.50
N HIS A 98 9.24 34.44 10.15
CA HIS A 98 9.57 34.77 11.54
C HIS A 98 10.15 36.18 11.69
N SER A 99 10.96 36.63 10.71
CA SER A 99 11.50 37.98 10.68
C SER A 99 10.42 39.04 10.44
N GLU A 100 9.46 38.77 9.54
CA GLU A 100 8.31 39.64 9.29
C GLU A 100 7.41 39.74 10.52
N HIS A 101 7.10 38.61 11.17
CA HIS A 101 6.31 38.59 12.40
C HIS A 101 7.00 39.37 13.53
N SER A 102 8.33 39.28 13.64
CA SER A 102 9.12 40.04 14.63
C SER A 102 9.13 41.55 14.33
N ALA A 103 9.17 41.94 13.06
CA ALA A 103 9.04 43.34 12.65
C ALA A 103 7.65 43.89 13.01
N VAL A 104 6.58 43.14 12.71
CA VAL A 104 5.20 43.54 13.04
C VAL A 104 4.99 43.70 14.55
N ILE A 105 5.57 42.82 15.38
CA ILE A 105 5.54 42.98 16.85
C ILE A 105 6.23 44.28 17.28
N THR A 106 7.36 44.59 16.68
CA THR A 106 8.13 45.81 16.98
C THR A 106 7.34 47.06 16.63
N ASP A 107 6.71 47.09 15.45
CA ASP A 107 5.88 48.20 15.00
C ASP A 107 4.65 48.38 15.91
N ARG A 108 3.96 47.29 16.25
CA ARG A 108 2.84 47.32 17.20
C ARG A 108 3.24 47.95 18.54
N ASN A 109 4.41 47.58 19.07
CA ASN A 109 4.91 48.12 20.34
C ASN A 109 5.29 49.61 20.22
N ASN A 110 5.81 50.04 19.07
CA ASN A 110 6.08 51.46 18.82
C ASN A 110 4.78 52.28 18.75
N PHE A 111 3.77 51.80 18.03
CA PHE A 111 2.45 52.46 17.98
C PHE A 111 1.79 52.55 19.36
N MET A 112 1.92 51.52 20.20
CA MET A 112 1.43 51.56 21.58
C MET A 112 2.11 52.67 22.39
N ARG A 113 3.43 52.83 22.27
CA ARG A 113 4.16 53.93 22.95
C ARG A 113 3.75 55.30 22.44
N GLU A 114 3.58 55.47 21.13
CA GLU A 114 3.11 56.73 20.54
C GLU A 114 1.71 57.10 21.04
N ARG A 115 0.81 56.13 21.09
CA ARG A 115 -0.54 56.31 21.65
C ARG A 115 -0.48 56.75 23.11
N ASP A 116 0.36 56.11 23.92
CA ASP A 116 0.48 56.44 25.35
C ASP A 116 1.09 57.85 25.53
N LEU A 117 2.05 58.25 24.70
CA LEU A 117 2.62 59.60 24.68
C LEU A 117 1.56 60.65 24.29
N LEU A 118 0.73 60.37 23.28
CA LEU A 118 -0.36 61.25 22.87
C LEU A 118 -1.43 61.38 23.96
N ALA A 119 -1.76 60.28 24.64
CA ALA A 119 -2.69 60.28 25.76
C ALA A 119 -2.16 61.14 26.93
N GLN A 120 -0.86 61.06 27.23
CA GLN A 120 -0.21 61.90 28.23
C GLN A 120 -0.26 63.38 27.83
N LYS A 121 0.10 63.71 26.58
CA LYS A 121 0.04 65.09 26.08
C LYS A 121 -1.38 65.67 26.11
N ALA A 122 -2.39 64.85 25.85
CA ALA A 122 -3.79 65.26 25.97
C ALA A 122 -4.16 65.55 27.43
N ALA A 123 -3.72 64.72 28.39
CA ALA A 123 -3.93 64.97 29.81
C ALA A 123 -3.26 66.27 30.28
N ASP A 124 -2.03 66.53 29.84
CA ASP A 124 -1.29 67.76 30.17
C ASP A 124 -2.00 69.01 29.63
N LEU A 125 -2.48 68.96 28.38
CA LEU A 125 -3.26 70.06 27.78
C LEU A 125 -4.58 70.29 28.53
N HIS A 126 -5.27 69.23 28.95
CA HIS A 126 -6.47 69.35 29.78
C HIS A 126 -6.16 70.02 31.12
N GLN A 127 -5.03 69.70 31.74
CA GLN A 127 -4.59 70.30 32.99
C GLN A 127 -4.21 71.78 32.82
N GLN A 128 -3.52 72.14 31.73
CA GLN A 128 -3.21 73.53 31.38
C GLN A 128 -4.48 74.36 31.18
N LEU A 129 -5.45 73.85 30.40
CA LEU A 129 -6.72 74.54 30.19
C LEU A 129 -7.51 74.72 31.49
N ALA A 130 -7.46 73.76 32.41
CA ALA A 130 -8.08 73.89 33.73
C ALA A 130 -7.39 74.96 34.59
N ALA A 131 -6.05 75.02 34.56
CA ALA A 131 -5.28 76.05 35.26
C ALA A 131 -5.56 77.45 34.70
N ASP A 132 -5.59 77.60 33.37
CA ASP A 132 -5.90 78.86 32.70
C ASP A 132 -7.32 79.34 33.02
N ARG A 133 -8.30 78.44 33.07
CA ARG A 133 -9.67 78.76 33.52
C ARG A 133 -9.69 79.27 34.96
N ASN A 134 -8.95 78.64 35.87
CA ASN A 134 -8.87 79.09 37.26
C ASN A 134 -8.19 80.45 37.40
N ASN A 135 -7.09 80.68 36.66
CA ASN A 135 -6.39 81.96 36.65
C ASN A 135 -7.28 83.09 36.08
N SER A 136 -8.03 82.79 35.00
CA SER A 136 -8.99 83.73 34.42
C SER A 136 -10.12 84.06 35.42
N MET A 137 -10.70 83.07 36.10
CA MET A 137 -11.72 83.28 37.13
C MET A 137 -11.19 84.10 38.32
N GLN A 138 -9.94 83.89 38.74
CA GLN A 138 -9.28 84.69 39.78
C GLN A 138 -9.03 86.13 39.34
N SER A 139 -8.66 86.36 38.07
CA SER A 139 -8.49 87.71 37.53
C SER A 139 -9.81 88.47 37.45
N VAL A 140 -10.92 87.83 37.07
CA VAL A 140 -12.26 88.42 37.08
C VAL A 140 -12.73 88.75 38.50
N SER A 141 -12.42 87.88 39.47
CA SER A 141 -12.73 88.13 40.89
C SER A 141 -11.92 89.30 41.47
N ARG A 142 -10.70 89.55 40.96
CA ARG A 142 -9.84 90.68 41.35
C ARG A 142 -10.32 92.02 40.77
N VAL A 143 -10.90 92.00 39.57
CA VAL A 143 -11.48 93.19 38.92
C VAL A 143 -12.79 93.62 39.63
N ASN A 144 -13.55 92.68 40.19
CA ASN A 144 -14.74 92.99 41.00
C ASN A 144 -14.46 93.62 42.38
N CYS A 145 -13.20 93.94 42.72
CA CYS A 145 -12.84 94.61 43.97
C CYS A 145 -12.30 96.03 43.77
N LEU A 146 -12.29 96.57 42.55
CA LEU A 146 -11.86 97.94 42.28
C LEU A 146 -12.76 98.55 41.20
N GLU A 147 -13.93 99.05 41.60
CA GLU A 147 -14.66 100.08 40.85
C GLU A 147 -15.77 100.67 41.72
N GLU A 148 -15.40 101.63 42.57
CA GLU A 148 -16.24 102.79 42.89
C GLU A 148 -15.31 104.01 42.88
N ASP A 149 -15.26 104.72 41.75
CA ASP A 149 -14.94 106.16 41.73
C ASP A 149 -15.34 106.78 40.37
N ASP A 150 -16.13 107.84 40.48
CA ASP A 150 -16.84 108.56 39.43
C ASP A 150 -15.91 109.37 38.49
N ALA A 151 -16.03 109.20 37.17
CA ALA A 151 -15.58 110.20 36.19
C ALA A 151 -16.28 110.07 34.82
N PRO A 152 -17.00 111.10 34.31
CA PRO A 152 -17.69 111.06 33.03
C PRO A 152 -16.78 111.61 31.91
N ALA A 153 -15.90 110.77 31.36
CA ALA A 153 -15.12 111.14 30.15
C ALA A 153 -14.75 109.95 29.21
N SER A 154 -15.46 108.80 29.27
CA SER A 154 -15.05 107.56 28.58
C SER A 154 -15.97 107.05 27.44
N ARG A 155 -17.08 107.73 27.08
CA ARG A 155 -18.06 107.15 26.12
C ARG A 155 -17.50 106.78 24.73
N ILE A 156 -16.41 107.41 24.28
CA ILE A 156 -15.76 107.05 22.99
C ILE A 156 -14.84 105.82 23.17
N ASN A 157 -14.22 105.66 24.34
CA ASN A 157 -13.36 104.53 24.65
C ASN A 157 -14.19 103.24 24.85
N ASP A 158 -15.37 103.37 25.46
CA ASP A 158 -16.28 102.23 25.72
C ASP A 158 -16.89 101.65 24.43
N GLN A 159 -17.10 102.48 23.41
CA GLN A 159 -17.59 102.01 22.10
C GLN A 159 -16.50 101.25 21.32
N HIS A 160 -15.24 101.69 21.42
CA HIS A 160 -14.09 101.01 20.83
C HIS A 160 -13.78 99.67 21.53
N THR A 161 -13.93 99.60 22.85
CA THR A 161 -13.78 98.33 23.58
C THR A 161 -14.92 97.37 23.28
N LEU A 162 -16.17 97.84 23.15
CA LEU A 162 -17.31 97.01 22.76
C LEU A 162 -17.14 96.41 21.35
N THR A 163 -16.68 97.20 20.38
CA THR A 163 -16.42 96.72 19.02
C THR A 163 -15.25 95.74 18.97
N ALA A 164 -14.18 95.97 19.74
CA ALA A 164 -13.07 95.02 19.88
C ALA A 164 -13.53 93.68 20.52
N LEU A 165 -14.42 93.74 21.52
CA LEU A 165 -15.01 92.54 22.12
C LEU A 165 -15.92 91.80 21.14
N GLN A 166 -16.75 92.50 20.36
CA GLN A 166 -17.57 91.88 19.30
C GLN A 166 -16.72 91.19 18.23
N GLN A 167 -15.61 91.80 17.81
CA GLN A 167 -14.65 91.17 16.90
C GLN A 167 -14.01 89.91 17.52
N LYS A 168 -13.71 89.94 18.82
CA LYS A 168 -13.16 88.78 19.53
C LYS A 168 -14.20 87.66 19.66
N VAL A 169 -15.45 87.96 19.96
CA VAL A 169 -16.55 86.99 20.02
C VAL A 169 -16.77 86.33 18.66
N THR A 170 -16.82 87.12 17.58
CA THR A 170 -16.97 86.56 16.23
C THR A 170 -15.76 85.74 15.78
N SER A 171 -14.54 86.14 16.17
CA SER A 171 -13.32 85.36 15.97
C SER A 171 -13.37 84.01 16.71
N LEU A 172 -13.74 84.01 17.99
CA LEU A 172 -13.90 82.80 18.80
C LEU A 172 -15.01 81.89 18.26
N GLN A 173 -16.13 82.46 17.80
CA GLN A 173 -17.19 81.68 17.16
C GLN A 173 -16.67 80.96 15.91
N ARG A 174 -15.89 81.63 15.04
CA ARG A 174 -15.27 80.99 13.87
C ARG A 174 -14.28 79.90 14.27
N GLN A 175 -13.47 80.13 15.31
CA GLN A 175 -12.54 79.12 15.84
C GLN A 175 -13.29 77.89 16.39
N ASN A 176 -14.38 78.09 17.13
CA ASN A 176 -15.22 77.00 17.63
C ASN A 176 -15.84 76.19 16.47
N SER A 177 -16.40 76.86 15.46
CA SER A 177 -16.93 76.17 14.28
C SER A 177 -15.84 75.38 13.54
N ALA A 178 -14.62 75.91 13.42
CA ALA A 178 -13.51 75.18 12.83
C ALA A 178 -13.11 73.93 13.65
N VAL A 179 -13.09 74.04 14.99
CA VAL A 179 -12.82 72.91 15.88
C VAL A 179 -13.92 71.85 15.80
N GLU A 180 -15.19 72.25 15.71
CA GLU A 180 -16.31 71.32 15.54
C GLU A 180 -16.22 70.53 14.22
N GLU A 181 -15.85 71.18 13.12
CA GLU A 181 -15.63 70.50 11.83
C GLU A 181 -14.46 69.51 11.89
N VAL A 182 -13.33 69.90 12.50
CA VAL A 182 -12.20 68.98 12.72
C VAL A 182 -12.61 67.80 13.61
N PHE A 183 -13.43 68.03 14.64
CA PHE A 183 -13.93 66.96 15.50
C PHE A 183 -14.85 66.00 14.74
N LYS A 184 -15.77 66.50 13.90
CA LYS A 184 -16.60 65.66 13.04
C LYS A 184 -15.77 64.84 12.06
N GLU A 185 -14.73 65.44 11.47
CA GLU A 185 -13.82 64.75 10.58
C GLU A 185 -13.05 63.64 11.32
N PHE A 186 -12.52 63.94 12.51
CA PHE A 186 -11.85 62.95 13.36
C PHE A 186 -12.79 61.80 13.75
N GLN A 187 -14.03 62.12 14.12
CA GLN A 187 -15.06 61.12 14.43
C GLN A 187 -15.37 60.24 13.20
N GLY A 188 -15.48 60.83 12.02
CA GLY A 188 -15.66 60.10 10.76
C GLY A 188 -14.50 59.14 10.47
N ARG A 189 -13.25 59.61 10.64
CA ARG A 189 -12.04 58.77 10.50
C ARG A 189 -12.00 57.65 11.53
N ALA A 190 -12.37 57.91 12.78
CA ALA A 190 -12.41 56.90 13.84
C ALA A 190 -13.43 55.79 13.53
N ILE A 191 -14.63 56.14 13.04
CA ILE A 191 -15.66 55.17 12.63
C ILE A 191 -15.17 54.34 11.43
N ALA A 192 -14.56 54.99 10.43
CA ALA A 192 -14.00 54.30 9.27
C ALA A 192 -12.88 53.32 9.68
N SER A 193 -11.98 53.74 10.58
CA SER A 193 -10.93 52.90 11.14
C SER A 193 -11.50 51.71 11.91
N GLN A 194 -12.50 51.91 12.77
CA GLN A 194 -13.17 50.84 13.49
C GLN A 194 -13.86 49.84 12.55
N ARG A 195 -14.45 50.32 11.45
CA ARG A 195 -15.05 49.44 10.43
C ARG A 195 -13.98 48.61 9.72
N GLN A 196 -12.85 49.21 9.37
CA GLN A 196 -11.72 48.51 8.76
C GLN A 196 -11.14 47.45 9.71
N GLU A 197 -11.02 47.75 11.00
CA GLU A 197 -10.58 46.78 12.02
C GLU A 197 -11.52 45.56 12.08
N ARG A 198 -12.84 45.77 12.07
CA ARG A 198 -13.81 44.65 12.08
C ARG A 198 -13.69 43.78 10.83
N LEU A 199 -13.50 44.38 9.66
CA LEU A 199 -13.29 43.64 8.41
C LEU A 199 -12.00 42.80 8.47
N LEU A 200 -10.90 43.38 8.96
CA LEU A 200 -9.64 42.67 9.15
C LEU A 200 -9.80 41.52 10.16
N GLN A 201 -10.50 41.73 11.28
CA GLN A 201 -10.77 40.66 12.24
C GLN A 201 -11.62 39.53 11.63
N GLN A 202 -12.60 39.85 10.79
CA GLN A 202 -13.40 38.85 10.09
C GLN A 202 -12.56 38.04 9.09
N GLU A 203 -11.72 38.71 8.29
CA GLU A 203 -10.83 38.02 7.35
C GLU A 203 -9.78 37.18 8.08
N CYS A 204 -9.21 37.66 9.19
CA CYS A 204 -8.33 36.86 10.04
C CYS A 204 -9.02 35.58 10.52
N ARG A 205 -10.28 35.67 10.99
CA ARG A 205 -11.05 34.49 11.41
C ARG A 205 -11.27 33.53 10.23
N ARG A 206 -11.64 34.05 9.06
CA ARG A 206 -11.84 33.24 7.85
C ARG A 206 -10.55 32.49 7.48
N VAL A 207 -9.43 33.18 7.40
CA VAL A 207 -8.12 32.59 7.10
C VAL A 207 -7.71 31.56 8.14
N THR A 208 -7.98 31.78 9.44
CA THR A 208 -7.70 30.76 10.47
C THR A 208 -8.50 29.49 10.27
N THR A 209 -9.80 29.60 9.97
CA THR A 209 -10.65 28.42 9.71
C THR A 209 -10.23 27.68 8.44
N GLU A 210 -9.89 28.41 7.37
CA GLU A 210 -9.38 27.82 6.12
C GLU A 210 -8.03 27.12 6.37
N SER A 211 -7.14 27.71 7.17
CA SER A 211 -5.86 27.09 7.55
C SER A 211 -6.06 25.79 8.33
N GLU A 212 -7.00 25.75 9.28
CA GLU A 212 -7.35 24.54 10.02
C GLU A 212 -7.93 23.45 9.12
N HIS A 213 -8.82 23.82 8.18
CA HIS A 213 -9.33 22.89 7.18
C HIS A 213 -8.22 22.29 6.32
N VAL A 214 -7.28 23.11 5.84
CA VAL A 214 -6.13 22.64 5.05
C VAL A 214 -5.22 21.73 5.89
N LYS A 215 -4.97 22.04 7.16
CA LYS A 215 -4.19 21.17 8.07
C LYS A 215 -4.87 19.81 8.26
N ASN A 216 -6.18 19.80 8.49
CA ASN A 216 -6.93 18.56 8.65
C ASN A 216 -6.94 17.72 7.37
N ALA A 217 -7.11 18.37 6.20
CA ALA A 217 -7.01 17.70 4.90
C ALA A 217 -5.60 17.11 4.66
N ASN A 218 -4.55 17.85 5.01
CA ASN A 218 -3.17 17.37 4.89
C ASN A 218 -2.92 16.17 5.82
N HIS A 219 -3.39 16.21 7.06
CA HIS A 219 -3.28 15.07 7.96
C HIS A 219 -3.99 13.82 7.42
N LYS A 220 -5.19 13.99 6.83
CA LYS A 220 -5.92 12.89 6.18
C LYS A 220 -5.16 12.33 4.98
N LEU A 221 -4.57 13.18 4.15
CA LEU A 221 -3.72 12.74 3.02
C LEU A 221 -2.46 12.02 3.51
N GLN A 222 -1.83 12.47 4.60
CA GLN A 222 -0.68 11.80 5.21
C GLN A 222 -1.06 10.40 5.73
N GLN A 223 -2.23 10.26 6.36
CA GLN A 223 -2.74 8.97 6.79
C GLN A 223 -2.98 8.03 5.60
N GLN A 224 -3.64 8.52 4.53
CA GLN A 224 -3.87 7.74 3.31
C GLN A 224 -2.55 7.32 2.64
N LEU A 225 -1.53 8.18 2.65
CA LEU A 225 -0.20 7.84 2.12
C LEU A 225 0.45 6.71 2.94
N LEU A 226 0.32 6.74 4.26
CA LEU A 226 0.85 5.69 5.14
C LEU A 226 0.14 4.34 4.88
N GLU A 227 -1.18 4.34 4.72
CA GLU A 227 -1.96 3.16 4.38
C GLU A 227 -1.54 2.58 3.01
N LEU A 228 -1.34 3.44 2.01
CA LEU A 228 -0.83 3.02 0.70
C LEU A 228 0.59 2.44 0.77
N MET A 229 1.47 3.00 1.59
CA MET A 229 2.81 2.45 1.80
C MET A 229 2.75 1.05 2.41
N GLN A 230 1.88 0.83 3.40
CA GLN A 230 1.70 -0.50 4.00
C GLN A 230 1.16 -1.52 2.99
N LEU A 231 0.16 -1.13 2.17
CA LEU A 231 -0.36 -2.00 1.10
C LEU A 231 0.73 -2.35 0.08
N LEU A 232 1.58 -1.40 -0.27
CA LEU A 232 2.68 -1.62 -1.20
C LEU A 232 3.75 -2.56 -0.63
N GLU A 233 4.01 -2.51 0.68
CA GLU A 233 4.88 -3.49 1.34
C GLU A 233 4.28 -4.90 1.35
N VAL A 234 2.97 -5.03 1.61
CA VAL A 234 2.27 -6.32 1.52
C VAL A 234 2.36 -6.88 0.10
N ALA A 235 2.05 -6.08 -0.92
CA ALA A 235 2.14 -6.48 -2.31
C ALA A 235 3.56 -6.92 -2.72
N ARG A 236 4.61 -6.27 -2.19
CA ARG A 236 6.00 -6.68 -2.40
C ARG A 236 6.30 -8.04 -1.77
N LYS A 237 5.81 -8.30 -0.56
CA LYS A 237 5.97 -9.60 0.11
C LYS A 237 5.23 -10.70 -0.64
N GLU A 238 4.00 -10.45 -1.07
CA GLU A 238 3.21 -11.39 -1.87
C GLU A 238 3.88 -11.71 -3.20
N LYS A 239 4.43 -10.70 -3.88
CA LYS A 239 5.21 -10.88 -5.10
C LYS A 239 6.43 -11.79 -4.87
N ALA A 240 7.19 -11.55 -3.80
CA ALA A 240 8.36 -12.37 -3.47
C ALA A 240 7.98 -13.83 -3.19
N ILE A 241 6.85 -14.06 -2.50
CA ILE A 241 6.31 -15.41 -2.26
C ILE A 241 5.90 -16.07 -3.58
N ALA A 242 5.22 -15.33 -4.47
CA ALA A 242 4.83 -15.84 -5.77
C ALA A 242 6.05 -16.23 -6.62
N GLU A 243 7.10 -15.39 -6.64
CA GLU A 243 8.36 -15.68 -7.33
C GLU A 243 9.04 -16.93 -6.77
N ALA A 244 9.11 -17.07 -5.44
CA ALA A 244 9.65 -18.26 -4.80
C ALA A 244 8.86 -19.52 -5.18
N ASN A 245 7.52 -19.45 -5.15
CA ASN A 245 6.65 -20.56 -5.55
C ASN A 245 6.86 -20.94 -7.02
N THR A 246 6.97 -19.96 -7.92
CA THR A 246 7.24 -20.24 -9.34
C THR A 246 8.57 -20.98 -9.53
N LYS A 247 9.63 -20.56 -8.82
CA LYS A 247 10.93 -21.24 -8.87
C LYS A 247 10.84 -22.68 -8.38
N THR A 248 10.16 -22.92 -7.26
CA THR A 248 9.94 -24.29 -6.75
C THR A 248 9.16 -25.14 -7.74
N THR A 249 8.13 -24.58 -8.39
CA THR A 249 7.37 -25.32 -9.42
C THR A 249 8.19 -25.62 -10.67
N GLU A 250 9.07 -24.72 -11.10
CA GLU A 250 9.99 -24.96 -12.21
C GLU A 250 11.00 -26.06 -11.89
N GLU A 251 11.54 -26.07 -10.67
CA GLU A 251 12.46 -27.12 -10.20
C GLU A 251 11.76 -28.49 -10.13
N ALA A 252 10.53 -28.54 -9.59
CA ALA A 252 9.72 -29.75 -9.57
C ALA A 252 9.40 -30.25 -10.98
N LEU A 253 9.10 -29.36 -11.93
CA LEU A 253 8.84 -29.72 -13.32
C LEU A 253 10.09 -30.31 -13.99
N LYS A 254 11.26 -29.70 -13.78
CA LYS A 254 12.55 -30.23 -14.29
C LYS A 254 12.85 -31.61 -13.73
N GLN A 255 12.57 -31.83 -12.44
CA GLN A 255 12.77 -33.13 -11.80
C GLN A 255 11.82 -34.19 -12.38
N ALA A 256 10.54 -33.87 -12.53
CA ALA A 256 9.57 -34.77 -13.16
C ALA A 256 9.96 -35.10 -14.62
N GLN A 257 10.44 -34.12 -15.38
CA GLN A 257 10.95 -34.34 -16.74
C GLN A 257 12.11 -35.35 -16.74
N LYS A 258 13.09 -35.17 -15.85
CA LYS A 258 14.22 -36.09 -15.72
C LYS A 258 13.75 -37.51 -15.37
N GLU A 259 12.83 -37.65 -14.42
CA GLU A 259 12.26 -38.96 -14.06
C GLU A 259 11.53 -39.62 -15.22
N THR A 260 10.79 -38.86 -16.02
CA THR A 260 10.13 -39.39 -17.22
C THR A 260 11.14 -39.81 -18.29
N GLU A 261 12.23 -39.08 -18.48
CA GLU A 261 13.30 -39.46 -19.41
C GLU A 261 14.00 -40.74 -18.94
N ASP A 262 14.29 -40.86 -17.64
CA ASP A 262 14.92 -42.05 -17.06
C ASP A 262 13.99 -43.27 -17.17
N ALA A 263 12.68 -43.11 -16.91
CA ALA A 263 11.69 -44.17 -17.11
C ALA A 263 11.59 -44.60 -18.59
N LEU A 264 11.62 -43.65 -19.53
CA LEU A 264 11.65 -43.96 -20.96
C LEU A 264 12.92 -44.72 -21.35
N ARG A 265 14.08 -44.33 -20.82
CA ARG A 265 15.35 -45.07 -21.03
C ARG A 265 15.22 -46.52 -20.52
N GLN A 266 14.68 -46.72 -19.33
CA GLN A 266 14.44 -48.05 -18.76
C GLN A 266 13.46 -48.90 -19.60
N MET A 267 12.38 -48.28 -20.11
CA MET A 267 11.45 -48.96 -21.00
C MET A 267 12.12 -49.41 -22.30
N VAL A 268 12.95 -48.56 -22.89
CA VAL A 268 13.71 -48.89 -24.10
C VAL A 268 14.68 -50.04 -23.85
N THR A 269 15.41 -50.04 -22.74
CA THR A 269 16.31 -51.15 -22.38
C THR A 269 15.53 -52.45 -22.20
N HIS A 270 14.42 -52.42 -21.45
CA HIS A 270 13.57 -53.59 -21.27
C HIS A 270 12.97 -54.10 -22.60
N TYR A 271 12.59 -53.20 -23.51
CA TYR A 271 12.14 -53.57 -24.84
C TYR A 271 13.23 -54.29 -25.65
N HIS A 272 14.48 -53.82 -25.59
CA HIS A 272 15.61 -54.47 -26.25
C HIS A 272 15.92 -55.84 -25.65
N GLU A 273 15.94 -55.96 -24.31
CA GLU A 273 16.13 -57.25 -23.61
C GLU A 273 15.05 -58.25 -23.99
N LYS A 274 13.77 -57.85 -23.95
CA LYS A 274 12.65 -58.70 -24.36
C LYS A 274 12.81 -59.20 -25.81
N ASN A 275 13.25 -58.34 -26.72
CA ASN A 275 13.48 -58.72 -28.12
C ASN A 275 14.70 -59.63 -28.29
N TYR A 276 15.74 -59.44 -27.49
CA TYR A 276 16.90 -60.32 -27.42
C TYR A 276 16.46 -61.73 -27.00
N TYR A 277 15.75 -61.85 -25.87
CA TYR A 277 15.23 -63.15 -25.40
C TYR A 277 14.27 -63.79 -26.40
N LYS A 278 13.36 -63.03 -27.03
CA LYS A 278 12.49 -63.56 -28.09
C LYS A 278 13.26 -64.11 -29.29
N THR A 279 14.41 -63.53 -29.61
CA THR A 279 15.27 -64.02 -30.71
C THR A 279 16.05 -65.27 -30.27
N LEU A 280 16.53 -65.29 -29.02
CA LEU A 280 17.18 -66.45 -28.44
C LEU A 280 16.24 -67.66 -28.34
N SER A 281 15.00 -67.47 -27.86
CA SER A 281 13.97 -68.52 -27.80
C SER A 281 13.69 -69.11 -29.18
N ARG A 282 13.54 -68.28 -30.22
CA ARG A 282 13.35 -68.76 -31.60
C ARG A 282 14.52 -69.61 -32.10
N LYS A 283 15.77 -69.25 -31.75
CA LYS A 283 16.95 -70.07 -32.10
C LYS A 283 16.93 -71.41 -31.37
N LEU A 284 16.59 -71.41 -30.08
CA LEU A 284 16.46 -72.63 -29.29
C LEU A 284 15.37 -73.55 -29.85
N GLU A 285 14.21 -73.02 -30.20
CA GLU A 285 13.12 -73.77 -30.86
C GLU A 285 13.57 -74.39 -32.19
N SER A 286 14.28 -73.63 -33.04
CA SER A 286 14.83 -74.13 -34.30
C SER A 286 15.82 -75.29 -34.06
N ASN A 287 16.73 -75.14 -33.10
CA ASN A 287 17.70 -76.18 -32.76
C ASN A 287 17.00 -77.45 -32.23
N LEU A 288 15.94 -77.30 -31.42
CA LEU A 288 15.14 -78.43 -30.95
C LEU A 288 14.43 -79.14 -32.11
N GLN A 289 13.85 -78.40 -33.05
CA GLN A 289 13.24 -78.97 -34.25
C GLN A 289 14.25 -79.73 -35.11
N GLU A 290 15.45 -79.20 -35.29
CA GLU A 290 16.54 -79.88 -36.00
C GLU A 290 16.95 -81.17 -35.29
N MET A 291 17.03 -81.14 -33.96
CA MET A 291 17.32 -82.31 -33.14
C MET A 291 16.22 -83.37 -33.24
N ASP A 292 14.95 -82.97 -33.24
CA ASP A 292 13.80 -83.88 -33.42
C ASP A 292 13.81 -84.53 -34.81
N LEU A 293 14.15 -83.77 -35.87
CA LEU A 293 14.32 -84.31 -37.22
C LEU A 293 15.49 -85.30 -37.27
N ALA A 294 16.60 -85.00 -36.62
CA ALA A 294 17.74 -85.91 -36.51
C ALA A 294 17.35 -87.19 -35.74
N HIS A 295 16.59 -87.07 -34.65
CA HIS A 295 16.04 -88.22 -33.92
C HIS A 295 15.11 -89.06 -34.79
N LEU A 296 14.27 -88.44 -35.61
CA LEU A 296 13.39 -89.15 -36.52
C LEU A 296 14.18 -89.90 -37.60
N ASP A 297 15.25 -89.31 -38.14
CA ASP A 297 16.15 -89.96 -39.09
C ASP A 297 16.89 -91.14 -38.44
N ILE A 298 17.43 -90.95 -37.23
CA ILE A 298 18.04 -92.03 -36.43
C ILE A 298 17.02 -93.13 -36.17
N LYS A 299 15.78 -92.80 -35.81
CA LYS A 299 14.71 -93.78 -35.57
C LYS A 299 14.38 -94.58 -36.83
N LYS A 300 14.34 -93.95 -38.01
CA LYS A 300 14.18 -94.64 -39.30
C LYS A 300 15.36 -95.58 -39.55
N LYS A 301 16.60 -95.10 -39.37
CA LYS A 301 17.81 -95.93 -39.51
C LYS A 301 17.82 -97.10 -38.53
N LEU A 302 17.39 -96.90 -37.29
CA LEU A 302 17.23 -97.97 -36.30
C LEU A 302 16.17 -98.97 -36.73
N GLN A 303 15.04 -98.51 -37.27
CA GLN A 303 14.02 -99.40 -37.82
C GLN A 303 14.53 -100.17 -39.05
N GLU A 304 15.35 -99.55 -39.90
CA GLU A 304 16.05 -100.25 -40.98
C GLU A 304 17.02 -101.29 -40.43
N VAL A 305 17.80 -100.97 -39.38
CA VAL A 305 18.67 -101.92 -38.68
C VAL A 305 17.84 -103.04 -38.05
N ASP A 306 16.69 -102.77 -37.43
CA ASP A 306 15.80 -103.79 -36.87
C ASP A 306 15.17 -104.65 -37.97
N ASN A 307 14.84 -104.08 -39.14
CA ASN A 307 14.41 -104.84 -40.30
C ASN A 307 15.55 -105.72 -40.85
N HIS A 308 16.78 -105.21 -40.90
CA HIS A 308 17.98 -105.98 -41.25
C HIS A 308 18.32 -107.03 -40.18
N LYS A 309 18.02 -106.74 -38.92
CA LYS A 309 18.16 -107.64 -37.77
C LYS A 309 17.10 -108.73 -37.79
N ALA A 310 15.86 -108.45 -38.19
CA ALA A 310 14.84 -109.47 -38.46
C ALA A 310 15.19 -110.34 -39.69
N HIS A 311 15.89 -109.78 -40.67
CA HIS A 311 16.50 -110.54 -41.78
C HIS A 311 17.78 -111.30 -41.38
N GLN A 312 18.45 -110.91 -40.28
CA GLN A 312 19.61 -111.61 -39.69
C GLN A 312 19.21 -112.60 -38.57
N GLU A 313 18.08 -112.42 -37.89
CA GLU A 313 17.54 -113.30 -36.83
C GLU A 313 16.83 -114.53 -37.40
N THR A 314 16.56 -114.55 -38.71
CA THR A 314 16.34 -115.80 -39.48
C THR A 314 17.65 -116.53 -39.83
N HIS A 315 18.83 -115.94 -39.57
CA HIS A 315 20.14 -116.58 -39.82
C HIS A 315 21.00 -116.78 -38.55
N ASN A 316 20.90 -115.99 -37.48
CA ASN A 316 21.83 -116.11 -36.35
C ASN A 316 21.16 -115.87 -35.00
N THR A 317 20.59 -116.94 -34.43
CA THR A 317 20.63 -117.13 -32.98
C THR A 317 22.08 -117.16 -32.50
N LYS A 318 22.55 -116.10 -31.83
CA LYS A 318 23.37 -116.11 -30.59
C LYS A 318 24.10 -114.78 -30.34
N LEU A 319 23.91 -114.27 -29.11
CA LEU A 319 24.75 -113.33 -28.34
C LEU A 319 24.62 -111.82 -28.66
N HIS A 320 24.12 -111.02 -27.69
CA HIS A 320 24.92 -110.07 -26.87
C HIS A 320 24.07 -108.91 -26.26
N PRO A 321 23.51 -109.01 -25.02
CA PRO A 321 22.64 -107.97 -24.45
C PRO A 321 23.30 -107.00 -23.44
N GLU A 322 24.63 -106.95 -23.30
CA GLU A 322 25.27 -106.19 -22.20
C GLU A 322 25.86 -104.82 -22.56
N ARG A 323 26.00 -104.44 -23.85
CA ARG A 323 26.57 -103.13 -24.23
C ARG A 323 25.56 -101.98 -24.33
N GLN A 324 24.27 -102.26 -24.56
CA GLN A 324 23.24 -101.21 -24.70
C GLN A 324 22.89 -100.54 -23.37
N ILE A 325 22.92 -101.30 -22.27
CA ILE A 325 22.60 -100.82 -20.92
C ILE A 325 23.66 -99.81 -20.43
N VAL A 326 24.93 -99.97 -20.81
CA VAL A 326 26.02 -99.07 -20.38
C VAL A 326 25.93 -97.68 -21.04
N GLU A 327 25.48 -97.60 -22.29
CA GLU A 327 25.36 -96.33 -23.01
C GLU A 327 24.11 -95.54 -22.57
N GLU A 328 23.01 -96.22 -22.26
CA GLU A 328 21.82 -95.60 -21.66
C GLU A 328 22.12 -95.04 -20.27
N ILE A 329 22.89 -95.75 -19.43
CA ILE A 329 23.32 -95.25 -18.11
C ILE A 329 24.19 -93.99 -18.25
N LYS A 330 25.06 -93.90 -19.26
CA LYS A 330 25.85 -92.69 -19.52
C LYS A 330 24.98 -91.51 -19.96
N ASN A 331 24.00 -91.73 -20.81
CA ASN A 331 23.10 -90.67 -21.27
C ASN A 331 22.24 -90.13 -20.11
N ILE A 332 21.72 -91.03 -19.27
CA ILE A 332 20.99 -90.66 -18.04
C ILE A 332 21.90 -89.89 -17.07
N ALA A 333 23.19 -90.23 -16.99
CA ALA A 333 24.14 -89.49 -16.14
C ALA A 333 24.39 -88.06 -16.65
N VAL A 334 24.49 -87.88 -17.98
CA VAL A 334 24.65 -86.54 -18.59
C VAL A 334 23.39 -85.69 -18.41
N GLU A 335 22.22 -86.28 -18.59
CA GLU A 335 20.93 -85.59 -18.41
C GLU A 335 20.72 -85.17 -16.95
N ASN A 336 21.06 -86.03 -15.99
CA ASN A 336 21.03 -85.69 -14.57
C ASN A 336 22.00 -84.56 -14.21
N GLU A 337 23.18 -84.51 -14.80
CA GLU A 337 24.14 -83.43 -14.59
C GLU A 337 23.62 -82.10 -15.16
N GLN A 338 22.92 -82.15 -16.29
CA GLN A 338 22.31 -80.96 -16.89
C GLN A 338 21.13 -80.43 -16.06
N LEU A 339 20.30 -81.32 -15.50
CA LEU A 339 19.25 -80.95 -14.56
C LEU A 339 19.79 -80.36 -13.25
N ARG A 340 20.93 -80.86 -12.76
CA ARG A 340 21.61 -80.29 -11.59
C ARG A 340 22.05 -78.85 -11.84
N LYS A 341 22.66 -78.58 -13.00
CA LYS A 341 23.06 -77.21 -13.37
C LYS A 341 21.87 -76.26 -13.46
N GLN A 342 20.77 -76.69 -14.10
CA GLN A 342 19.55 -75.88 -14.18
C GLN A 342 18.95 -75.58 -12.79
N ARG A 343 18.99 -76.54 -11.86
CA ARG A 343 18.53 -76.32 -10.49
C ARG A 343 19.43 -75.31 -9.76
N ASP A 344 20.74 -75.40 -9.94
CA ASP A 344 21.69 -74.52 -9.29
C ASP A 344 21.57 -73.08 -9.84
N ASP A 345 21.35 -72.91 -11.16
CA ASP A 345 21.05 -71.62 -11.79
C ASP A 345 19.74 -71.02 -11.25
N ALA A 346 18.67 -71.83 -11.15
CA ALA A 346 17.39 -71.40 -10.59
C ALA A 346 17.49 -71.04 -9.09
N ALA A 347 18.41 -71.68 -8.34
CA ALA A 347 18.69 -71.32 -6.95
C ALA A 347 19.41 -69.96 -6.88
N ALA A 348 20.37 -69.70 -7.77
CA ALA A 348 21.07 -68.41 -7.84
C ALA A 348 20.13 -67.25 -8.21
N GLU A 349 19.22 -67.46 -9.16
CA GLU A 349 18.21 -66.46 -9.54
C GLU A 349 17.25 -66.15 -8.38
N ASN A 350 16.80 -67.17 -7.65
CA ASN A 350 15.98 -66.98 -6.44
C ASN A 350 16.70 -66.18 -5.36
N GLU A 351 18.00 -66.41 -5.17
CA GLU A 351 18.80 -65.64 -4.21
C GLU A 351 18.91 -64.16 -4.62
N GLN A 352 19.05 -63.88 -5.91
CA GLN A 352 19.08 -62.51 -6.43
C GLN A 352 17.72 -61.80 -6.26
N LEU A 353 16.62 -62.48 -6.53
CA LEU A 353 15.27 -61.96 -6.33
C LEU A 353 14.99 -61.66 -4.85
N ARG A 354 15.49 -62.50 -3.92
CA ARG A 354 15.41 -62.24 -2.48
C ARG A 354 16.12 -60.94 -2.10
N LYS A 355 17.34 -60.73 -2.59
CA LYS A 355 18.09 -59.49 -2.34
C LYS A 355 17.35 -58.26 -2.84
N GLN A 356 16.84 -58.28 -4.07
CA GLN A 356 16.06 -57.17 -4.63
C GLN A 356 14.81 -56.84 -3.80
N ARG A 357 14.11 -57.88 -3.32
CA ARG A 357 12.94 -57.70 -2.45
C ARG A 357 13.33 -57.07 -1.12
N ASP A 358 14.44 -57.50 -0.53
CA ASP A 358 14.91 -56.97 0.75
C ASP A 358 15.40 -55.51 0.60
N ASP A 359 16.06 -55.16 -0.50
CA ASP A 359 16.42 -53.76 -0.84
C ASP A 359 15.17 -52.88 -1.00
N THR A 360 14.17 -53.37 -1.72
CA THR A 360 12.88 -52.68 -1.92
C THR A 360 12.15 -52.49 -0.58
N ALA A 361 12.24 -53.46 0.33
CA ALA A 361 11.65 -53.35 1.67
C ALA A 361 12.36 -52.27 2.49
N ALA A 362 13.69 -52.18 2.42
CA ALA A 362 14.47 -51.16 3.10
C ALA A 362 14.15 -49.73 2.59
N GLU A 363 14.04 -49.55 1.27
CA GLU A 363 13.67 -48.26 0.67
C GLU A 363 12.26 -47.82 1.10
N ASN A 364 11.30 -48.75 1.11
CA ASN A 364 9.94 -48.47 1.60
C ASN A 364 9.91 -48.06 3.07
N GLU A 365 10.76 -48.63 3.92
CA GLU A 365 10.87 -48.22 5.32
C GLU A 365 11.44 -46.81 5.46
N GLN A 366 12.43 -46.45 4.64
CA GLN A 366 12.99 -45.10 4.63
C GLN A 366 11.96 -44.05 4.18
N LEU A 367 11.18 -44.35 3.14
CA LEU A 367 10.10 -43.47 2.67
C LEU A 367 9.02 -43.28 3.74
N ARG A 368 8.68 -44.33 4.50
CA ARG A 368 7.74 -44.23 5.63
C ARG A 368 8.26 -43.27 6.70
N LYS A 369 9.53 -43.36 7.07
CA LYS A 369 10.16 -42.46 8.06
C LYS A 369 10.10 -41.00 7.60
N GLN A 370 10.47 -40.72 6.35
CA GLN A 370 10.41 -39.37 5.79
C GLN A 370 8.98 -38.79 5.78
N ARG A 371 7.98 -39.61 5.46
CA ARG A 371 6.58 -39.20 5.50
C ARG A 371 6.13 -38.85 6.92
N ASP A 372 6.52 -39.67 7.89
CA ASP A 372 6.16 -39.46 9.29
C ASP A 372 6.83 -38.20 9.86
N ASP A 373 8.10 -37.93 9.50
CA ASP A 373 8.80 -36.69 9.85
C ASP A 373 8.10 -35.45 9.25
N THR A 374 7.73 -35.52 7.97
CA THR A 374 6.99 -34.45 7.27
C THR A 374 5.62 -34.21 7.93
N ALA A 375 4.96 -35.27 8.40
CA ALA A 375 3.68 -35.14 9.11
C ALA A 375 3.86 -34.44 10.47
N ALA A 376 4.94 -34.76 11.20
CA ALA A 376 5.26 -34.10 12.47
C ALA A 376 5.57 -32.61 12.30
N GLU A 377 6.33 -32.23 11.27
CA GLU A 377 6.63 -30.82 10.96
C GLU A 377 5.36 -30.03 10.63
N ASN A 378 4.47 -30.60 9.80
CA ASN A 378 3.19 -29.97 9.48
C ASN A 378 2.31 -29.74 10.72
N GLU A 379 2.31 -30.67 11.67
CA GLU A 379 1.57 -30.52 12.92
C GLU A 379 2.16 -29.40 13.80
N GLN A 380 3.48 -29.25 13.82
CA GLN A 380 4.13 -28.16 14.54
C GLN A 380 3.79 -26.79 13.92
N LEU A 381 3.80 -26.68 12.58
CA LEU A 381 3.41 -25.45 11.88
C LEU A 381 1.94 -25.08 12.13
N ARG A 382 1.05 -26.07 12.22
CA ARG A 382 -0.36 -25.83 12.59
C ARG A 382 -0.50 -25.22 13.98
N LYS A 383 0.23 -25.76 14.97
CA LYS A 383 0.24 -25.21 16.33
C LYS A 383 0.72 -23.77 16.36
N GLN A 384 1.83 -23.46 15.68
CA GLN A 384 2.35 -22.09 15.60
C GLN A 384 1.35 -21.12 14.97
N ARG A 385 0.64 -21.55 13.92
CA ARG A 385 -0.41 -20.73 13.30
C ARG A 385 -1.56 -20.46 14.26
N ASP A 386 -1.98 -21.48 15.00
CA ASP A 386 -3.09 -21.36 15.96
C ASP A 386 -2.72 -20.46 17.14
N ASP A 387 -1.48 -20.54 17.63
CA ASP A 387 -0.93 -19.63 18.65
C ASP A 387 -0.90 -18.17 18.16
N ALA A 388 -0.42 -17.94 16.94
CA ALA A 388 -0.40 -16.60 16.33
C ALA A 388 -1.81 -16.03 16.09
N ALA A 389 -2.80 -16.89 15.81
CA ALA A 389 -4.19 -16.48 15.71
C ALA A 389 -4.76 -16.06 17.08
N ALA A 390 -4.43 -16.80 18.13
CA ALA A 390 -4.84 -16.46 19.50
C ALA A 390 -4.22 -15.14 19.98
N GLU A 391 -2.95 -14.88 19.67
CA GLU A 391 -2.29 -13.61 19.99
C GLU A 391 -2.94 -12.43 19.27
N ASN A 392 -3.25 -12.57 17.97
CA ASN A 392 -3.96 -11.54 17.22
C ASN A 392 -5.34 -11.23 17.81
N GLU A 393 -6.05 -12.23 18.30
CA GLU A 393 -7.36 -12.03 18.94
C GLU A 393 -7.22 -11.27 20.27
N GLN A 394 -6.17 -11.54 21.05
CA GLN A 394 -5.88 -10.77 22.27
C GLN A 394 -5.56 -9.31 21.96
N LEU A 395 -4.73 -9.05 20.93
CA LEU A 395 -4.39 -7.69 20.51
C LEU A 395 -5.63 -6.91 20.03
N ARG A 396 -6.56 -7.58 19.34
CA ARG A 396 -7.84 -6.97 18.96
C ARG A 396 -8.66 -6.54 20.18
N LYS A 397 -8.78 -7.40 21.19
CA LYS A 397 -9.47 -7.06 22.44
C LYS A 397 -8.84 -5.86 23.14
N GLN A 398 -7.52 -5.84 23.26
CA GLN A 398 -6.80 -4.70 23.87
C GLN A 398 -7.04 -3.39 23.12
N ARG A 399 -7.07 -3.43 21.78
CA ARG A 399 -7.38 -2.27 20.95
C ARG A 399 -8.81 -1.79 21.19
N ASP A 400 -9.76 -2.71 21.28
CA ASP A 400 -11.17 -2.38 21.49
C ASP A 400 -11.40 -1.79 22.90
N ASP A 401 -10.72 -2.31 23.91
CA ASP A 401 -10.72 -1.75 25.28
C ASP A 401 -10.13 -0.32 25.30
N ALA A 402 -9.00 -0.10 24.63
CA ALA A 402 -8.37 1.23 24.52
C ALA A 402 -9.24 2.23 23.75
N ALA A 403 -10.03 1.76 22.77
CA ALA A 403 -11.00 2.58 22.06
C ALA A 403 -12.17 2.98 22.98
N ALA A 404 -12.65 2.05 23.80
CA ALA A 404 -13.71 2.31 24.78
C ALA A 404 -13.25 3.31 25.87
N GLU A 405 -12.01 3.19 26.36
CA GLU A 405 -11.43 4.14 27.32
C GLU A 405 -11.31 5.56 26.72
N ASN A 406 -10.82 5.67 25.48
CA ASN A 406 -10.76 6.95 24.78
C ASN A 406 -12.13 7.61 24.63
N GLU A 407 -13.18 6.83 24.36
CA GLU A 407 -14.54 7.33 24.25
C GLU A 407 -15.07 7.83 25.61
N GLN A 408 -14.74 7.15 26.71
CA GLN A 408 -15.07 7.63 28.05
C GLN A 408 -14.35 8.95 28.38
N LEU A 409 -13.06 9.06 28.07
CA LEU A 409 -12.28 10.28 28.28
C LEU A 409 -12.85 11.46 27.47
N ARG A 410 -13.29 11.22 26.23
CA ARG A 410 -13.98 12.24 25.41
C ARG A 410 -15.27 12.72 26.10
N LYS A 411 -16.11 11.80 26.57
CA LYS A 411 -17.34 12.15 27.30
C LYS A 411 -17.05 12.95 28.58
N GLN A 412 -16.01 12.59 29.32
CA GLN A 412 -15.61 13.35 30.51
C GLN A 412 -15.15 14.77 30.16
N ARG A 413 -14.34 14.93 29.12
CA ARG A 413 -13.90 16.24 28.63
C ARG A 413 -15.09 17.09 28.17
N ASP A 414 -16.02 16.51 27.43
CA ASP A 414 -17.18 17.22 26.91
C ASP A 414 -18.13 17.65 28.07
N ASN A 415 -18.29 16.80 29.09
CA ASN A 415 -19.00 17.17 30.33
C ASN A 415 -18.30 18.28 31.12
N ALA A 416 -16.97 18.26 31.21
CA ALA A 416 -16.21 19.33 31.86
C ALA A 416 -16.38 20.67 31.14
N ALA A 417 -16.37 20.65 29.79
CA ALA A 417 -16.63 21.84 28.97
C ALA A 417 -18.06 22.39 29.14
N ALA A 418 -19.05 21.50 29.32
CA ALA A 418 -20.42 21.89 29.64
C ALA A 418 -20.57 22.45 31.07
N GLY A 419 -19.81 21.93 32.03
CA GLY A 419 -19.75 22.47 33.39
C GLY A 419 -19.18 23.89 33.45
N THR A 420 -18.15 24.18 32.64
CA THR A 420 -17.57 25.52 32.55
C THR A 420 -18.53 26.54 31.93
N SER A 421 -19.28 26.16 30.89
CA SER A 421 -20.27 27.05 30.26
C SER A 421 -21.50 27.31 31.14
N SER A 422 -21.87 26.36 32.02
CA SER A 422 -22.93 26.57 33.02
C SER A 422 -22.48 27.51 34.16
N SER A 423 -21.20 27.46 34.56
CA SER A 423 -20.64 28.36 35.59
C SER A 423 -20.47 29.82 35.11
N GLU A 424 -20.26 30.04 33.80
CA GLU A 424 -20.16 31.37 33.21
C GLU A 424 -21.54 32.06 33.06
N SER A 425 -22.64 31.29 33.10
CA SER A 425 -24.01 31.83 33.03
C SER A 425 -24.54 32.32 34.39
N SER A 426 -23.93 31.94 35.53
CA SER A 426 -24.40 32.29 36.88
C SER A 426 -23.47 33.21 37.69
N GLY A 427 -22.39 33.72 37.08
CA GLY A 427 -21.30 34.39 37.79
C GLY A 427 -21.08 35.87 37.45
N THR A 428 -22.12 36.71 37.34
CA THR A 428 -21.93 38.17 37.37
C THR A 428 -21.63 38.65 38.79
N ILE A 429 -20.47 38.29 39.34
CA ILE A 429 -19.91 38.96 40.52
C ILE A 429 -18.61 39.66 40.12
N ARG A 430 -18.77 40.96 39.89
CA ARG A 430 -17.76 42.00 39.80
C ARG A 430 -16.90 41.99 41.07
N LEU A 431 -15.78 41.27 41.08
CA LEU A 431 -14.73 41.46 42.07
C LEU A 431 -13.54 42.19 41.43
N ARG A 432 -13.61 43.51 41.60
CA ARG A 432 -12.47 44.43 41.59
C ARG A 432 -11.40 43.88 42.54
N ARG A 433 -10.29 43.38 42.02
CA ARG A 433 -9.08 43.12 42.81
C ARG A 433 -8.00 44.12 42.43
N THR A 434 -7.72 44.95 43.42
CA THR A 434 -6.63 45.91 43.53
C THR A 434 -5.27 45.23 43.39
N SER A 435 -4.34 45.97 42.82
CA SER A 435 -2.89 45.83 42.92
C SER A 435 -2.38 45.13 44.18
N SER A 436 -1.54 44.11 44.00
CA SER A 436 -0.41 43.84 44.88
C SER A 436 0.70 43.18 44.08
N SER A 437 1.78 43.94 43.95
CA SER A 437 3.10 43.55 43.54
C SER A 437 3.68 42.57 44.57
N GLU A 438 3.95 41.33 44.18
CA GLU A 438 4.86 40.47 44.92
C GLU A 438 5.86 39.78 43.98
N SER A 439 7.09 40.24 44.17
CA SER A 439 8.37 39.62 43.87
C SER A 439 8.41 38.12 44.13
N SER A 440 8.83 37.35 43.12
CA SER A 440 9.51 36.05 43.22
C SER A 440 9.88 35.65 41.79
N GLY A 441 11.10 35.30 41.40
CA GLY A 441 12.25 34.77 42.11
C GLY A 441 12.96 33.92 41.07
N THR A 442 14.04 34.46 40.50
CA THR A 442 14.87 33.80 39.49
C THR A 442 15.57 32.59 40.10
N THR A 443 15.13 31.38 39.79
CA THR A 443 15.91 30.16 40.05
C THR A 443 16.62 29.72 38.79
N ARG A 444 17.88 30.14 38.71
CA ARG A 444 18.90 29.69 37.75
C ARG A 444 19.39 28.31 38.19
N LEU A 445 18.88 27.24 37.60
CA LEU A 445 19.43 25.90 37.78
C LEU A 445 20.72 25.76 36.97
N ARG A 446 21.84 25.92 37.67
CA ARG A 446 23.19 25.53 37.28
C ARG A 446 23.30 24.01 37.48
N ARG A 447 23.51 23.25 36.41
CA ARG A 447 24.05 21.89 36.51
C ARG A 447 25.30 21.80 35.63
N THR A 448 26.43 21.84 36.30
CA THR A 448 27.72 21.34 35.86
C THR A 448 27.94 19.99 36.53
N SER A 449 28.28 18.98 35.72
CA SER A 449 29.01 17.72 35.98
C SER A 449 28.35 16.62 35.15
#